data_AF-A0A8H4XU93-F1
#
_entry.id   AF-A0A8H4XU93-F1
#
_cell.length_a   1.000
_cell.length_b   1.000
_cell.length_c   1.000
_cell.angle_alpha   90.00
_cell.angle_beta   90.00
_cell.angle_gamma   90.00
#
_symmetry.space_group_name_H-M   'P 1'
#
loop_
_entity.id
_entity.type
_entity.pdbx_description
1 polymer ?
#
loop_
_entity_poly.entity_id
_entity_poly.type
_entity_poly.pdbx_seq_one_letter_code
_entity_poly.pdbx_strand_id
1 'polypeptide(L)'
;MASHHSQAQSRSAPQAHPHQAVNAISMAASAPAGTFVPGTKVQVGNHRVIIEKYLSEGGFAHVYVVKLQHPIDGVETAVLKRVAVPDKTALAGMRTEVETMKKLKGHRHIVTYFDSHASQLKGGGYEVFLLMENCQGGGLIAFMNTRLQHRLTEPEILKIFSDVSEGVACMHYLKPPLLHRDLKVENVLISLSSGKSPLYKLCDFGSAAPPRPAATSAAEGRLIEDDIQRHTTMQYRSP
;
A
#
# COMPACT_ATOMS: atom_id res chain seq x y z
N MET A 1 62.63 65.53 9.30
CA MET A 1 61.87 65.56 8.03
C MET A 1 61.25 64.19 7.83
N ALA A 2 59.93 64.15 7.57
CA ALA A 2 59.09 63.13 6.93
C ALA A 2 59.57 61.64 6.95
N SER A 3 58.78 60.60 7.20
CA SER A 3 57.34 60.43 6.97
C SER A 3 56.91 59.03 7.45
N HIS A 4 55.63 58.93 7.84
CA HIS A 4 54.74 57.77 7.95
C HIS A 4 55.17 56.42 7.32
N HIS A 5 54.91 55.31 8.01
CA HIS A 5 53.74 54.46 7.71
C HIS A 5 53.51 53.33 8.72
N SER A 6 52.23 53.13 9.02
CA SER A 6 51.61 52.12 9.88
C SER A 6 51.70 50.72 9.29
N GLN A 7 52.13 49.73 10.08
CA GLN A 7 51.93 48.31 9.75
C GLN A 7 50.55 47.86 10.19
N ALA A 8 49.67 47.62 9.20
CA ALA A 8 48.41 46.92 9.37
C ALA A 8 48.67 45.41 9.39
N GLN A 9 48.18 44.73 10.44
CA GLN A 9 48.14 43.27 10.52
C GLN A 9 47.07 42.73 9.56
N SER A 10 47.50 42.03 8.50
CA SER A 10 46.61 41.29 7.61
C SER A 10 46.20 39.96 8.26
N ARG A 11 44.93 39.85 8.66
CA ARG A 11 44.28 38.59 9.04
C ARG A 11 44.13 37.71 7.79
N SER A 12 44.82 36.57 7.76
CA SER A 12 44.61 35.51 6.76
C SER A 12 43.35 34.70 7.12
N ALA A 13 42.38 34.66 6.20
CA ALA A 13 41.19 33.82 6.30
C ALA A 13 41.54 32.32 6.12
N PRO A 14 40.85 31.39 6.80
CA PRO A 14 41.08 29.96 6.61
C PRO A 14 40.51 29.48 5.26
N GLN A 15 41.35 28.80 4.48
CA GLN A 15 40.96 28.09 3.26
C GLN A 15 40.00 26.94 3.60
N ALA A 16 38.80 26.98 3.03
CA ALA A 16 37.83 25.89 3.12
C ALA A 16 38.22 24.77 2.13
N HIS A 17 38.47 23.58 2.65
CA HIS A 17 38.60 22.35 1.86
C HIS A 17 37.24 21.97 1.24
N PRO A 18 37.14 21.73 -0.08
CA PRO A 18 35.92 21.20 -0.68
C PRO A 18 35.95 19.68 -0.60
N HIS A 19 35.55 19.11 0.55
CA HIS A 19 35.24 17.69 0.67
C HIS A 19 33.80 17.50 1.11
N GLN A 20 32.87 17.81 0.21
CA GLN A 20 31.50 17.31 0.24
C GLN A 20 30.92 17.43 -1.17
N ALA A 21 30.79 16.31 -1.87
CA ALA A 21 29.77 16.03 -2.91
C ALA A 21 30.24 14.94 -3.89
N VAL A 22 30.59 13.74 -3.40
CA VAL A 22 30.57 12.56 -4.28
C VAL A 22 30.21 11.35 -3.42
N ASN A 23 28.93 10.98 -3.47
CA ASN A 23 28.37 9.62 -3.27
C ASN A 23 26.90 9.69 -2.84
N ALA A 24 26.06 10.35 -3.65
CA ALA A 24 24.60 10.22 -3.59
C ALA A 24 24.06 9.53 -4.85
N ILE A 25 24.85 8.68 -5.49
CA ILE A 25 24.43 7.83 -6.62
C ILE A 25 24.66 6.37 -6.24
N SER A 26 23.75 5.83 -5.45
CA SER A 26 23.48 4.39 -5.40
C SER A 26 22.22 4.19 -4.55
N MET A 27 21.26 3.41 -5.07
CA MET A 27 19.96 3.00 -4.48
C MET A 27 18.71 3.50 -5.24
N ALA A 28 18.78 3.71 -6.55
CA ALA A 28 17.60 3.50 -7.40
C ALA A 28 17.50 1.99 -7.67
N ALA A 29 16.69 1.27 -6.88
CA ALA A 29 16.26 -0.07 -7.25
C ALA A 29 15.61 0.01 -8.65
N SER A 30 16.10 -0.79 -9.61
CA SER A 30 15.63 -0.78 -10.99
C SER A 30 14.19 -1.29 -11.03
N ALA A 31 13.21 -0.38 -11.05
CA ALA A 31 11.82 -0.74 -11.20
C ALA A 31 11.60 -1.50 -12.53
N PRO A 32 10.72 -2.51 -12.56
CA PRO A 32 10.42 -3.28 -13.78
C PRO A 32 10.00 -2.39 -14.97
N ALA A 33 10.22 -2.88 -16.19
CA ALA A 33 9.80 -2.18 -17.40
C ALA A 33 8.28 -1.91 -17.39
N GLY A 34 7.87 -0.70 -17.80
CA GLY A 34 6.46 -0.29 -17.79
C GLY A 34 5.96 0.35 -16.48
N THR A 35 6.82 0.46 -15.46
CA THR A 35 6.53 1.21 -14.24
C THR A 35 6.58 2.73 -14.46
N PHE A 36 5.82 3.46 -13.65
CA PHE A 36 5.93 4.91 -13.64
C PHE A 36 7.20 5.36 -12.91
N VAL A 37 7.89 6.34 -13.50
CA VAL A 37 9.08 6.95 -12.89
C VAL A 37 8.68 8.00 -11.86
N PRO A 38 9.50 8.24 -10.81
CA PRO A 38 9.30 9.34 -9.89
C PRO A 38 9.11 10.69 -10.61
N GLY A 39 8.19 11.52 -10.12
CA GLY A 39 7.77 12.79 -10.73
C GLY A 39 6.63 12.68 -11.75
N THR A 40 6.26 11.46 -12.18
CA THR A 40 5.12 11.25 -13.09
C THR A 40 3.83 11.73 -12.44
N LYS A 41 3.05 12.55 -13.15
CA LYS A 41 1.74 13.05 -12.69
C LYS A 41 0.63 12.13 -13.18
N VAL A 42 -0.22 11.65 -12.28
CA VAL A 42 -1.33 10.74 -12.58
C VAL A 42 -2.64 11.33 -12.07
N GLN A 43 -3.70 11.20 -12.86
CA GLN A 43 -5.06 11.55 -12.44
C GLN A 43 -5.76 10.28 -11.96
N VAL A 44 -6.33 10.31 -10.74
CA VAL A 44 -7.10 9.21 -10.16
C VAL A 44 -8.39 9.78 -9.60
N GLY A 45 -9.49 9.55 -10.31
CA GLY A 45 -10.79 10.15 -10.02
C GLY A 45 -10.66 11.67 -9.95
N ASN A 46 -10.96 12.26 -8.80
CA ASN A 46 -10.85 13.71 -8.57
C ASN A 46 -9.47 14.17 -8.08
N HIS A 47 -8.52 13.25 -7.89
CA HIS A 47 -7.21 13.55 -7.32
C HIS A 47 -6.11 13.56 -8.37
N ARG A 48 -5.25 14.57 -8.32
CA ARG A 48 -3.98 14.58 -9.05
C ARG A 48 -2.86 14.22 -8.09
N VAL A 49 -2.08 13.20 -8.47
CA VAL A 49 -1.00 12.65 -7.64
C VAL A 49 0.31 12.63 -8.40
N ILE A 50 1.42 12.64 -7.67
CA ILE A 50 2.78 12.59 -8.22
C ILE A 50 3.45 11.33 -7.70
N ILE A 51 3.96 10.49 -8.60
CA ILE A 51 4.69 9.27 -8.22
C ILE A 51 5.96 9.68 -7.47
N GLU A 52 6.13 9.19 -6.25
CA GLU A 52 7.36 9.42 -5.47
C GLU A 52 8.28 8.21 -5.54
N LYS A 53 7.72 7.02 -5.29
CA LYS A 53 8.48 5.79 -5.16
C LYS A 53 7.67 4.57 -5.60
N TYR A 54 8.31 3.67 -6.32
CA TYR A 54 7.80 2.32 -6.56
C TYR A 54 7.99 1.43 -5.32
N LEU A 55 6.95 0.73 -4.89
CA LEU A 55 6.97 -0.12 -3.71
C LEU A 55 7.15 -1.59 -4.05
N SER A 56 6.27 -2.12 -4.92
CA SER A 56 6.23 -3.56 -5.20
C SER A 56 5.45 -3.90 -6.47
N GLU A 57 5.69 -5.13 -6.93
CA GLU A 57 4.90 -5.87 -7.91
C GLU A 57 4.11 -6.95 -7.18
N GLY A 58 2.86 -7.18 -7.59
CA GLY A 58 2.06 -8.31 -7.14
C GLY A 58 1.13 -8.78 -8.25
N GLY A 59 1.46 -9.91 -8.88
CA GLY A 59 0.71 -10.41 -10.04
C GLY A 59 0.65 -9.37 -11.16
N PHE A 60 -0.56 -8.87 -11.48
CA PHE A 60 -0.79 -7.83 -12.50
C PHE A 60 -0.82 -6.40 -11.93
N ALA A 61 -0.44 -6.22 -10.66
CA ALA A 61 -0.51 -4.94 -9.96
C ALA A 61 0.87 -4.34 -9.69
N HIS A 62 0.97 -3.03 -9.90
CA HIS A 62 2.11 -2.21 -9.49
C HIS A 62 1.67 -1.26 -8.37
N VAL A 63 2.46 -1.14 -7.31
CA VAL A 63 2.14 -0.31 -6.16
C VAL A 63 3.16 0.81 -6.00
N TYR A 64 2.70 2.04 -5.77
CA TYR A 64 3.52 3.23 -5.66
C TYR A 64 3.14 4.04 -4.42
N VAL A 65 4.13 4.67 -3.77
CA VAL A 65 3.87 5.84 -2.92
C VAL A 65 3.71 7.06 -3.83
N VAL A 66 2.70 7.86 -3.56
CA VAL A 66 2.39 9.07 -4.31
C VAL A 66 2.21 10.27 -3.38
N LYS A 67 2.63 11.43 -3.84
CA LYS A 67 2.31 12.72 -3.23
C LYS A 67 0.96 13.20 -3.72
N LEU A 68 0.09 13.57 -2.81
CA LEU A 68 -1.18 14.21 -3.10
C LEU A 68 -0.95 15.69 -3.39
N GLN A 69 -1.50 16.21 -4.50
CA GLN A 69 -1.44 17.65 -4.77
C GLN A 69 -2.24 18.46 -3.74
N HIS A 70 -3.35 17.88 -3.26
CA HIS A 70 -4.16 18.41 -2.17
C HIS A 70 -4.28 17.34 -1.09
N PRO A 71 -3.89 17.62 0.16
CA PRO A 71 -3.98 16.64 1.26
C PRO A 71 -5.39 16.12 1.45
N ILE A 72 -5.51 14.84 1.80
CA ILE A 72 -6.78 14.20 2.18
C ILE A 72 -6.71 13.95 3.69
N ASP A 73 -7.64 14.52 4.45
CA ASP A 73 -7.67 14.42 5.91
C ASP A 73 -6.33 14.81 6.58
N GLY A 74 -5.64 15.81 6.00
CA GLY A 74 -4.33 16.28 6.47
C GLY A 74 -3.14 15.39 6.09
N VAL A 75 -3.36 14.32 5.33
CA VAL A 75 -2.29 13.41 4.86
C VAL A 75 -1.82 13.85 3.48
N GLU A 76 -0.49 14.00 3.32
CA GLU A 76 0.14 14.45 2.06
C GLU A 76 0.56 13.30 1.13
N THR A 77 0.64 12.07 1.65
CA THR A 77 1.06 10.90 0.88
C THR A 77 -0.02 9.82 0.86
N ALA A 78 -0.10 9.10 -0.25
CA ALA A 78 -1.04 8.01 -0.46
C ALA A 78 -0.32 6.85 -1.15
N VAL A 79 -1.03 5.73 -1.30
CA VAL A 79 -0.59 4.59 -2.10
C VAL A 79 -1.47 4.50 -3.34
N LEU A 80 -0.84 4.34 -4.50
CA LEU A 80 -1.49 4.06 -5.78
C LEU A 80 -1.23 2.61 -6.17
N LYS A 81 -2.28 1.79 -6.22
CA LYS A 81 -2.28 0.46 -6.84
C LYS A 81 -2.77 0.61 -8.28
N ARG A 82 -1.95 0.20 -9.25
CA ARG A 82 -2.22 0.19 -10.69
C ARG A 82 -2.36 -1.24 -11.16
N VAL A 83 -3.51 -1.61 -11.72
CA VAL A 83 -3.82 -2.97 -12.16
C VAL A 83 -4.18 -2.95 -13.64
N ALA A 84 -3.61 -3.86 -14.41
CA ALA A 84 -4.06 -4.13 -15.77
C ALA A 84 -4.96 -5.37 -15.78
N VAL A 85 -6.12 -5.29 -16.42
CA VAL A 85 -7.07 -6.41 -16.52
C VAL A 85 -7.45 -6.66 -17.98
N PRO A 86 -7.59 -7.93 -18.41
CA PRO A 86 -7.71 -8.27 -19.82
C PRO A 86 -9.09 -7.98 -20.40
N ASP A 87 -10.15 -8.03 -19.59
CA ASP A 87 -11.53 -7.99 -20.06
C ASP A 87 -12.50 -7.34 -19.06
N LYS A 88 -13.76 -7.22 -19.47
CA LYS A 88 -14.84 -6.60 -18.68
C LYS A 88 -15.19 -7.41 -17.43
N THR A 89 -15.00 -8.73 -17.45
CA THR A 89 -15.31 -9.61 -16.31
C THR A 89 -14.29 -9.38 -15.20
N ALA A 90 -13.00 -9.34 -15.54
CA ALA A 90 -11.94 -8.99 -14.61
C ALA A 90 -12.08 -7.54 -14.09
N LEU A 91 -12.49 -6.59 -14.96
CA LEU A 91 -12.83 -5.23 -14.54
C LEU A 91 -14.00 -5.20 -13.55
N ALA A 92 -15.02 -6.05 -13.72
CA ALA A 92 -16.14 -6.15 -12.78
C ALA A 92 -15.68 -6.68 -11.41
N GLY A 93 -14.72 -7.61 -11.39
CA GLY A 93 -14.07 -8.05 -10.14
C GLY A 93 -13.39 -6.89 -9.39
N MET A 94 -12.63 -6.05 -10.10
CA MET A 94 -12.02 -4.84 -9.52
C MET A 94 -13.05 -3.85 -8.96
N ARG A 95 -14.22 -3.72 -9.62
CA ARG A 95 -15.30 -2.87 -9.09
C ARG A 95 -15.82 -3.40 -7.76
N THR A 96 -15.93 -4.70 -7.59
CA THR A 96 -16.33 -5.32 -6.31
C THR A 96 -15.32 -5.03 -5.20
N GLU A 97 -14.02 -5.04 -5.48
CA GLU A 97 -12.97 -4.64 -4.53
C GLU A 97 -13.16 -3.17 -4.09
N VAL A 98 -13.36 -2.26 -5.06
CA VAL A 98 -13.60 -0.83 -4.79
C VAL A 98 -14.85 -0.61 -3.92
N GLU A 99 -15.96 -1.25 -4.26
CA GLU A 99 -17.21 -1.12 -3.51
C GLU A 99 -17.10 -1.72 -2.11
N THR A 100 -16.31 -2.77 -1.93
CA THR A 100 -15.98 -3.32 -0.61
C THR A 100 -15.22 -2.31 0.22
N MET A 101 -14.15 -1.72 -0.32
CA MET A 101 -13.37 -0.73 0.41
C MET A 101 -14.17 0.53 0.78
N LYS A 102 -15.08 0.98 -0.10
CA LYS A 102 -16.01 2.08 0.21
C LYS A 102 -16.92 1.77 1.39
N LYS A 103 -17.47 0.55 1.48
CA LYS A 103 -18.33 0.13 2.60
C LYS A 103 -17.57 0.06 3.93
N LEU A 104 -16.28 -0.26 3.88
CA LEU A 104 -15.43 -0.41 5.05
C LEU A 104 -14.71 0.88 5.45
N LYS A 105 -14.85 1.95 4.65
CA LYS A 105 -14.19 3.24 4.85
C LYS A 105 -14.54 3.81 6.23
N GLY A 106 -13.50 4.24 6.96
CA GLY A 106 -13.62 4.86 8.29
C GLY A 106 -13.28 3.93 9.45
N HIS A 107 -13.19 2.62 9.23
CA HIS A 107 -12.73 1.71 10.28
C HIS A 107 -11.20 1.81 10.47
N ARG A 108 -10.75 1.98 11.72
CA ARG A 108 -9.34 2.25 12.03
C ARG A 108 -8.37 1.10 11.70
N HIS A 109 -8.86 -0.14 11.62
CA HIS A 109 -8.09 -1.36 11.30
C HIS A 109 -8.28 -1.84 9.86
N ILE A 110 -8.79 -0.97 8.98
CA ILE A 110 -8.96 -1.24 7.55
C ILE A 110 -8.28 -0.11 6.77
N VAL A 111 -7.56 -0.48 5.71
CA VAL A 111 -6.96 0.49 4.80
C VAL A 111 -8.05 1.33 4.12
N THR A 112 -7.92 2.65 4.28
CA THR A 112 -8.87 3.66 3.84
C THR A 112 -8.76 3.88 2.33
N TYR A 113 -9.88 3.72 1.64
CA TYR A 113 -10.06 4.11 0.25
C TYR A 113 -10.21 5.63 0.09
N PHE A 114 -9.48 6.19 -0.88
CA PHE A 114 -9.62 7.59 -1.29
C PHE A 114 -10.41 7.71 -2.59
N ASP A 115 -9.90 7.16 -3.69
CA ASP A 115 -10.55 7.24 -4.99
C ASP A 115 -10.08 6.15 -5.95
N SER A 116 -10.72 6.03 -7.11
CA SER A 116 -10.32 5.10 -8.17
C SER A 116 -10.63 5.65 -9.56
N HIS A 117 -9.94 5.13 -10.56
CA HIS A 117 -10.16 5.45 -11.96
C HIS A 117 -9.98 4.21 -12.81
N ALA A 118 -10.84 4.01 -13.80
CA ALA A 118 -10.68 2.92 -14.76
C ALA A 118 -10.74 3.49 -16.18
N SER A 119 -9.80 3.06 -17.03
CA SER A 119 -9.71 3.48 -18.42
C SER A 119 -9.36 2.30 -19.34
N GLN A 120 -9.59 2.45 -20.63
CA GLN A 120 -9.26 1.42 -21.62
C GLN A 120 -7.81 1.58 -22.08
N LEU A 121 -7.07 0.47 -22.15
CA LEU A 121 -5.69 0.47 -22.62
C LEU A 121 -5.60 0.53 -24.15
N LYS A 122 -4.57 1.22 -24.67
CA LYS A 122 -4.22 1.22 -26.10
C LYS A 122 -3.62 -0.15 -26.46
N GLY A 123 -4.47 -1.07 -26.90
CA GLY A 123 -4.09 -2.47 -27.15
C GLY A 123 -5.12 -3.50 -26.67
N GLY A 124 -6.20 -3.05 -26.03
CA GLY A 124 -7.20 -3.93 -25.43
C GLY A 124 -7.00 -4.10 -23.92
N GLY A 125 -8.05 -4.54 -23.23
CA GLY A 125 -8.10 -4.57 -21.78
C GLY A 125 -8.30 -3.19 -21.14
N TYR A 126 -8.18 -3.16 -19.82
CA TYR A 126 -8.44 -2.00 -18.97
C TYR A 126 -7.32 -1.78 -17.97
N GLU A 127 -7.13 -0.53 -17.61
CA GLU A 127 -6.24 -0.09 -16.54
C GLU A 127 -7.07 0.50 -15.42
N VAL A 128 -6.80 0.03 -14.20
CA VAL A 128 -7.49 0.47 -12.99
C VAL A 128 -6.47 1.07 -12.03
N PHE A 129 -6.72 2.28 -11.60
CA PHE A 129 -6.02 2.97 -10.54
C PHE A 129 -6.88 2.96 -9.28
N LEU A 130 -6.25 2.61 -8.16
CA LEU A 130 -6.85 2.59 -6.84
C LEU A 130 -5.96 3.38 -5.88
N LEU A 131 -6.49 4.48 -5.36
CA LEU A 131 -5.82 5.39 -4.44
C LEU A 131 -6.30 5.12 -3.01
N MET A 132 -5.36 4.88 -2.11
CA MET A 132 -5.62 4.48 -0.73
C MET A 132 -4.63 5.12 0.24
N GLU A 133 -4.91 5.04 1.54
CA GLU A 133 -4.00 5.57 2.56
C GLU A 133 -2.61 4.92 2.52
N ASN A 134 -1.60 5.69 2.87
CA ASN A 134 -0.23 5.21 2.99
C ASN A 134 0.06 4.74 4.42
N CYS A 135 0.18 3.42 4.61
CA CYS A 135 0.62 2.83 5.87
C CYS A 135 2.15 2.87 5.99
N GLN A 136 2.68 3.92 6.64
CA GLN A 136 4.10 4.25 6.68
C GLN A 136 5.01 3.17 7.30
N GLY A 137 4.46 2.28 8.14
CA GLY A 137 5.20 1.17 8.72
C GLY A 137 5.39 -0.02 7.78
N GLY A 138 4.83 0.02 6.56
CA GLY A 138 4.96 -1.04 5.57
C GLY A 138 4.14 -2.28 5.89
N GLY A 139 4.50 -3.41 5.27
CA GLY A 139 3.83 -4.70 5.45
C GLY A 139 4.29 -5.45 6.71
N LEU A 140 3.37 -6.13 7.37
CA LEU A 140 3.64 -6.91 8.59
C LEU A 140 4.67 -8.01 8.33
N ILE A 141 4.64 -8.67 7.17
CA ILE A 141 5.64 -9.68 6.79
C ILE A 141 7.08 -9.13 6.81
N ALA A 142 7.28 -7.91 6.31
CA ALA A 142 8.60 -7.28 6.32
C ALA A 142 9.04 -6.96 7.76
N PHE A 143 8.12 -6.50 8.62
CA PHE A 143 8.39 -6.30 10.03
C PHE A 143 8.75 -7.62 10.74
N MET A 144 8.02 -8.70 10.47
CA MET A 144 8.30 -10.02 11.02
C MET A 144 9.69 -10.54 10.60
N ASN A 145 10.11 -10.26 9.36
CA ASN A 145 11.44 -10.60 8.87
C ASN A 145 12.57 -9.87 9.64
N THR A 146 12.30 -8.71 10.26
CA THR A 146 13.28 -8.05 11.15
C THR A 146 13.41 -8.75 12.52
N ARG A 147 12.48 -9.64 12.86
CA ARG A 147 12.37 -10.34 14.16
C ARG A 147 12.69 -11.83 14.08
N LEU A 148 13.42 -12.26 13.05
CA LEU A 148 13.83 -13.66 12.87
C LEU A 148 14.76 -14.19 13.96
N GLN A 149 15.47 -13.33 14.69
CA GLN A 149 16.27 -13.70 15.85
C GLN A 149 15.51 -13.42 17.14
N HIS A 150 15.15 -12.17 17.36
CA HIS A 150 14.41 -11.71 18.54
C HIS A 150 12.91 -11.68 18.23
N ARG A 151 12.29 -12.87 18.23
CA ARG A 151 10.86 -13.11 17.95
C ARG A 151 9.94 -12.01 18.52
N LEU A 152 8.78 -11.84 17.90
CA LEU A 152 7.74 -10.97 18.46
C LEU A 152 7.43 -11.36 19.91
N THR A 153 7.35 -10.36 20.76
CA THR A 153 6.92 -10.51 22.15
C THR A 153 5.42 -10.79 22.21
N GLU A 154 4.96 -11.41 23.28
CA GLU A 154 3.53 -11.69 23.48
C GLU A 154 2.66 -10.41 23.39
N PRO A 155 3.03 -9.25 23.99
CA PRO A 155 2.26 -8.02 23.81
C PRO A 155 2.19 -7.54 22.36
N GLU A 156 3.27 -7.70 21.57
CA GLU A 156 3.26 -7.37 20.14
C GLU A 156 2.28 -8.29 19.39
N ILE A 157 2.32 -9.60 19.66
CA ILE A 157 1.43 -10.60 19.04
C ILE A 157 -0.03 -10.29 19.37
N LEU A 158 -0.35 -10.08 20.64
CA LEU A 158 -1.72 -9.77 21.08
C LEU A 158 -2.23 -8.48 20.44
N LYS A 159 -1.37 -7.45 20.32
CA LYS A 159 -1.75 -6.20 19.65
C LYS A 159 -2.04 -6.39 18.16
N ILE A 160 -1.19 -7.14 17.46
CA ILE A 160 -1.41 -7.47 16.04
C ILE A 160 -2.73 -8.22 15.88
N PHE A 161 -2.93 -9.26 16.68
CA PHE A 161 -4.09 -10.13 16.58
C PHE A 161 -5.40 -9.40 16.93
N SER A 162 -5.40 -8.55 17.97
CA SER A 162 -6.56 -7.74 18.36
C SER A 162 -6.97 -6.79 17.23
N ASP A 163 -6.03 -6.00 16.71
CA ASP A 163 -6.29 -5.04 15.64
C ASP A 163 -6.85 -5.72 14.37
N VAL A 164 -6.22 -6.84 13.97
CA VAL A 164 -6.68 -7.64 12.82
C VAL A 164 -8.06 -8.20 13.08
N SER A 165 -8.33 -8.73 14.28
CA SER A 165 -9.63 -9.28 14.66
C SER A 165 -10.73 -8.22 14.65
N GLU A 166 -10.44 -6.99 15.08
CA GLU A 166 -11.38 -5.86 14.98
C GLU A 166 -11.68 -5.51 13.52
N GLY A 167 -10.67 -5.51 12.64
CA GLY A 167 -10.86 -5.34 11.20
C GLY A 167 -11.76 -6.41 10.58
N VAL A 168 -11.52 -7.68 10.93
CA VAL A 168 -12.35 -8.81 10.48
C VAL A 168 -13.78 -8.69 11.02
N ALA A 169 -13.93 -8.35 12.30
CA ALA A 169 -15.24 -8.15 12.93
C ALA A 169 -16.04 -7.07 12.20
N CYS A 170 -15.42 -5.95 11.82
CA CYS A 170 -16.06 -4.91 11.01
C CYS A 170 -16.69 -5.48 9.73
N MET A 171 -15.98 -6.34 8.99
CA MET A 171 -16.50 -6.98 7.77
C MET A 171 -17.64 -7.97 8.08
N HIS A 172 -17.50 -8.77 9.13
CA HIS A 172 -18.48 -9.78 9.52
C HIS A 172 -19.78 -9.19 10.07
N TYR A 173 -19.73 -7.99 10.68
CA TYR A 173 -20.91 -7.29 11.21
C TYR A 173 -21.68 -6.46 10.18
N LEU A 174 -21.18 -6.35 8.94
CA LEU A 174 -21.94 -5.72 7.86
C LEU A 174 -23.28 -6.45 7.63
N LYS A 175 -24.26 -5.73 7.08
CA LYS A 175 -25.55 -6.28 6.65
C LYS A 175 -25.72 -6.00 5.14
N PRO A 176 -25.48 -6.99 4.25
CA PRO A 176 -25.07 -8.37 4.52
C PRO A 176 -23.60 -8.50 4.97
N PRO A 177 -23.23 -9.60 5.67
CA PRO A 177 -21.86 -9.85 6.12
C PRO A 177 -20.93 -10.07 4.93
N LEU A 178 -19.64 -9.78 5.13
CA LEU A 178 -18.61 -9.93 4.12
C LEU A 178 -17.44 -10.74 4.66
N LEU A 179 -16.97 -11.72 3.90
CA LEU A 179 -15.79 -12.53 4.21
C LEU A 179 -14.58 -11.98 3.44
N HIS A 180 -13.42 -11.88 4.09
CA HIS A 180 -12.18 -11.45 3.43
C HIS A 180 -11.60 -12.54 2.49
N ARG A 181 -11.70 -13.81 2.88
CA ARG A 181 -11.23 -15.02 2.18
C ARG A 181 -9.73 -15.16 1.89
N ASP A 182 -8.94 -14.09 2.02
CA ASP A 182 -7.47 -14.14 1.90
C ASP A 182 -6.75 -13.48 3.08
N LEU A 183 -7.08 -13.89 4.32
CA LEU A 183 -6.40 -13.40 5.53
C LEU A 183 -5.05 -14.09 5.70
N LYS A 184 -3.97 -13.30 5.65
CA LYS A 184 -2.57 -13.72 5.81
C LYS A 184 -1.71 -12.52 6.21
N VAL A 185 -0.48 -12.76 6.67
CA VAL A 185 0.40 -11.70 7.19
C VAL A 185 0.85 -10.70 6.12
N GLU A 186 0.80 -11.09 4.85
CA GLU A 186 1.07 -10.25 3.69
C GLU A 186 -0.02 -9.19 3.47
N ASN A 187 -1.25 -9.47 3.92
CA ASN A 187 -2.41 -8.59 3.78
C ASN A 187 -2.66 -7.73 5.04
N VAL A 188 -1.62 -7.54 5.86
CA VAL A 188 -1.64 -6.67 7.04
C VAL A 188 -0.58 -5.58 6.89
N LEU A 189 -0.99 -4.32 6.96
CA LEU A 189 -0.11 -3.16 6.92
C LEU A 189 0.01 -2.51 8.31
N ILE A 190 1.12 -1.81 8.53
CA ILE A 190 1.44 -1.11 9.76
C ILE A 190 1.28 0.39 9.53
N SER A 191 0.31 0.99 10.22
CA SER A 191 0.11 2.43 10.24
C SER A 191 0.83 3.03 11.45
N LEU A 192 1.73 3.97 11.19
CA LEU A 192 2.45 4.72 12.21
C LEU A 192 1.84 6.10 12.39
N SER A 193 1.82 6.60 13.62
CA SER A 193 1.43 7.97 13.93
C SER A 193 2.32 8.48 15.05
N SER A 194 2.81 9.71 14.93
CA SER A 194 3.76 10.28 15.91
C SER A 194 3.19 10.21 17.32
N GLY A 195 3.97 9.65 18.25
CA GLY A 195 3.60 9.53 19.67
C GLY A 195 2.49 8.54 19.99
N LYS A 196 2.04 7.70 19.04
CA LYS A 196 1.01 6.67 19.27
C LYS A 196 1.56 5.27 19.00
N SER A 197 0.92 4.27 19.62
CA SER A 197 1.20 2.87 19.30
C SER A 197 0.84 2.56 17.84
N PRO A 198 1.56 1.64 17.18
CA PRO A 198 1.25 1.23 15.82
C PRO A 198 -0.15 0.63 15.73
N LEU A 199 -0.82 0.89 14.61
CA LEU A 199 -2.08 0.23 14.26
C LEU A 199 -1.83 -0.74 13.11
N TYR A 200 -2.40 -1.94 13.23
CA TYR A 200 -2.37 -2.95 12.18
C TYR A 200 -3.68 -2.89 11.40
N LYS A 201 -3.57 -2.85 10.08
CA LYS A 201 -4.71 -2.64 9.17
C LYS A 201 -4.79 -3.71 8.11
N LEU A 202 -5.99 -4.24 7.87
CA LEU A 202 -6.26 -5.15 6.76
C LEU A 202 -6.23 -4.40 5.42
N CYS A 203 -5.63 -5.04 4.42
CA CYS A 203 -5.64 -4.62 3.03
C CYS A 203 -6.00 -5.78 2.10
N ASP A 204 -6.10 -5.48 0.81
CA ASP A 204 -6.40 -6.43 -0.27
C ASP A 204 -7.76 -7.14 -0.16
N PHE A 205 -8.79 -6.46 -0.64
CA PHE A 205 -10.17 -6.93 -0.60
C PHE A 205 -10.61 -7.59 -1.93
N GLY A 206 -9.67 -7.90 -2.83
CA GLY A 206 -9.96 -8.46 -4.15
C GLY A 206 -10.64 -9.83 -4.09
N SER A 207 -10.39 -10.59 -3.02
CA SER A 207 -11.02 -11.88 -2.76
C SER A 207 -12.31 -11.78 -1.95
N ALA A 208 -12.72 -10.61 -1.48
CA ALA A 208 -13.83 -10.50 -0.54
C ALA A 208 -15.17 -10.90 -1.19
N ALA A 209 -16.01 -11.63 -0.45
CA ALA A 209 -17.31 -12.09 -0.94
C ALA A 209 -18.30 -12.32 0.21
N PRO A 210 -19.61 -12.22 -0.04
CA PRO A 210 -20.60 -12.62 0.95
C PRO A 210 -20.51 -14.14 1.22
N PRO A 211 -20.93 -14.60 2.43
CA PRO A 211 -21.05 -16.02 2.71
C PRO A 211 -21.95 -16.73 1.69
N ARG A 212 -21.55 -17.94 1.30
CA ARG A 212 -22.30 -18.79 0.37
C ARG A 212 -22.86 -20.01 1.11
N PRO A 213 -24.10 -20.45 0.83
CA PRO A 213 -24.61 -21.73 1.32
C PRO A 213 -23.77 -22.92 0.86
N ALA A 214 -23.90 -24.04 1.56
CA ALA A 214 -23.30 -25.30 1.15
C ALA A 214 -23.86 -25.76 -0.20
N ALA A 215 -23.01 -26.39 -1.01
CA ALA A 215 -23.42 -26.94 -2.31
C ALA A 215 -24.50 -28.02 -2.13
N THR A 216 -25.53 -27.94 -2.98
CA THR A 216 -26.64 -28.91 -3.02
C THR A 216 -26.51 -29.92 -4.15
N SER A 217 -25.51 -29.75 -5.03
CA SER A 217 -25.23 -30.65 -6.15
C SER A 217 -23.73 -30.73 -6.43
N ALA A 218 -23.30 -31.80 -7.10
CA ALA A 218 -21.90 -31.96 -7.50
C ALA A 218 -21.43 -30.86 -8.48
N ALA A 219 -22.33 -30.38 -9.34
CA ALA A 219 -22.02 -29.28 -10.24
C ALA A 219 -21.77 -27.98 -9.47
N GLU A 220 -22.60 -27.70 -8.46
CA GLU A 220 -22.39 -26.57 -7.57
C GLU A 220 -21.10 -26.71 -6.76
N GLY A 221 -20.81 -27.91 -6.25
CA GLY A 221 -19.59 -28.22 -5.52
C GLY A 221 -18.33 -27.85 -6.32
N ARG A 222 -18.27 -28.25 -7.60
CA ARG A 222 -17.16 -27.89 -8.50
C ARG A 222 -17.01 -26.37 -8.68
N LEU A 223 -18.10 -25.64 -8.82
CA LEU A 223 -18.06 -24.18 -8.96
C LEU A 223 -17.57 -23.49 -7.67
N ILE A 224 -17.95 -24.00 -6.50
CA ILE A 224 -17.45 -23.50 -5.21
C ILE A 224 -15.96 -23.81 -5.07
N GLU A 225 -15.54 -25.03 -5.42
CA GLU A 225 -14.14 -25.42 -5.38
C GLU A 225 -13.27 -24.54 -6.28
N ASP A 226 -13.67 -24.31 -7.53
CA ASP A 226 -12.96 -23.42 -8.47
C ASP A 226 -12.85 -21.99 -7.91
N ASP A 227 -13.92 -21.49 -7.29
CA ASP A 227 -13.94 -20.16 -6.66
C ASP A 227 -12.99 -20.08 -5.45
N ILE A 228 -12.98 -21.10 -4.59
CA ILE A 228 -12.07 -21.22 -3.45
C ILE A 228 -10.62 -21.29 -3.95
N GLN A 229 -10.33 -22.08 -4.98
CA GLN A 229 -8.99 -22.23 -5.54
C GLN A 229 -8.42 -20.90 -6.07
N ARG A 230 -9.27 -20.05 -6.64
CA ARG A 230 -8.87 -18.74 -7.19
C ARG A 230 -8.67 -17.65 -6.14
N HIS A 231 -9.46 -17.67 -5.06
CA HIS A 231 -9.56 -16.53 -4.14
C HIS A 231 -8.99 -16.78 -2.74
N THR A 232 -8.47 -17.98 -2.46
CA THR A 232 -7.90 -18.33 -1.15
C THR A 232 -6.47 -18.84 -1.29
N THR A 233 -5.59 -18.40 -0.39
CA THR A 233 -4.24 -18.97 -0.28
C THR A 233 -4.29 -20.38 0.32
N MET A 234 -3.74 -21.38 -0.38
CA MET A 234 -3.85 -22.81 -0.03
C MET A 234 -3.48 -23.12 1.43
N GLN A 235 -2.42 -22.51 1.97
CA GLN A 235 -1.95 -22.75 3.34
C GLN A 235 -2.87 -22.16 4.42
N TYR A 236 -3.77 -21.23 4.05
CA TYR A 236 -4.71 -20.55 4.94
C TYR A 236 -6.15 -21.03 4.74
N ARG A 237 -6.38 -22.00 3.85
CA ARG A 237 -7.71 -22.50 3.52
C ARG A 237 -8.29 -23.30 4.68
N SER A 238 -9.54 -23.01 5.04
CA SER A 238 -10.27 -23.83 6.00
C SER A 238 -10.48 -25.25 5.44
N PRO A 239 -10.63 -26.27 6.33
CA PRO A 239 -11.01 -27.62 5.91
C PRO A 239 -12.26 -27.67 5.05
#